data_AF-A0A0F4LKK4-F1
#
_entry.id   AF-A0A0F4LKK4-F1
#
_cell.length_a   1.000
_cell.length_b   1.000
_cell.length_c   1.000
_cell.angle_alpha   90.00
_cell.angle_beta   90.00
_cell.angle_gamma   90.00
#
_symmetry.space_group_name_H-M   'P 1'
#
loop_
_entity.id
_entity.type
_entity.pdbx_description
1 polymer ?
#
loop_
_entity_poly.entity_id
_entity_poly.type
_entity_poly.pdbx_seq_one_letter_code
_entity_poly.pdbx_strand_id
1 'polypeptide(L)'
;MKRNNKIFYWYKFDKKKNSYEWNTCVSYLRLLFILIGVVFCITNNILAAIIDCICLGIFYFAYAKQNHKLIVILNNENNLVKITGYRYSLYNPLTIYLRKVI
;
A
#
# COMPACT_ATOMS: atom_id res chain seq x y z
N MET A 1 -14.27 -20.41 11.54
CA MET A 1 -13.75 -19.47 10.52
C MET A 1 -12.97 -18.36 11.24
N LYS A 2 -11.64 -18.54 11.42
CA LYS A 2 -10.81 -17.58 12.18
C LYS A 2 -10.72 -16.26 11.41
N ARG A 3 -11.46 -15.25 11.87
CA ARG A 3 -11.37 -13.86 11.42
C ARG A 3 -10.08 -13.29 12.01
N ASN A 4 -8.95 -13.63 11.39
CA ASN A 4 -7.68 -12.96 11.68
C ASN A 4 -7.85 -11.50 11.26
N ASN A 5 -8.25 -10.65 12.21
CA ASN A 5 -8.22 -9.20 12.08
C ASN A 5 -6.75 -8.79 11.95
N LYS A 6 -6.17 -8.97 10.76
CA LYS A 6 -4.92 -8.29 10.41
C LYS A 6 -5.27 -6.81 10.35
N ILE A 7 -4.94 -6.10 11.43
CA ILE A 7 -5.08 -4.64 11.55
C ILE A 7 -4.25 -3.95 10.43
N PHE A 8 -3.16 -4.61 10.00
CA PHE A 8 -2.33 -4.19 8.88
C PHE A 8 -2.61 -5.03 7.63
N TYR A 9 -3.27 -4.42 6.65
CA TYR A 9 -3.40 -4.93 5.28
C TYR A 9 -3.13 -3.79 4.30
N TRP A 10 -2.51 -4.11 3.16
CA TRP A 10 -2.17 -3.13 2.12
C TRP A 10 -3.31 -2.96 1.12
N TYR A 11 -3.82 -4.09 0.64
CA TYR A 11 -5.04 -4.17 -0.14
C TYR A 11 -6.04 -5.09 0.55
N LYS A 12 -7.30 -4.68 0.58
CA LYS A 12 -8.43 -5.49 1.00
C LYS A 12 -9.06 -6.12 -0.23
N PHE A 13 -9.13 -7.44 -0.25
CA PHE A 13 -9.78 -8.16 -1.34
C PHE A 13 -11.29 -8.29 -1.08
N ASP A 14 -12.11 -7.80 -2.00
CA ASP A 14 -13.55 -8.01 -2.03
C ASP A 14 -13.91 -9.09 -3.03
N LYS A 15 -14.34 -10.25 -2.51
CA LYS A 15 -14.74 -11.42 -3.30
C LYS A 15 -15.98 -11.16 -4.16
N LYS A 16 -16.91 -10.28 -3.74
CA LYS A 16 -18.16 -10.06 -4.47
C LYS A 16 -17.94 -9.27 -5.75
N LYS A 17 -17.04 -8.28 -5.67
CA LYS A 17 -16.70 -7.38 -6.79
C LYS A 17 -15.44 -7.81 -7.54
N ASN A 18 -14.78 -8.87 -7.08
CA ASN A 18 -13.47 -9.31 -7.56
C ASN A 18 -12.47 -8.14 -7.63
N SER A 19 -12.41 -7.35 -6.55
CA SER A 19 -11.66 -6.10 -6.52
C SER A 19 -10.69 -6.03 -5.35
N TYR A 20 -9.61 -5.27 -5.53
CA TYR A 20 -8.66 -4.93 -4.49
C TYR A 20 -8.79 -3.45 -4.14
N GLU A 21 -9.09 -3.17 -2.88
CA GLU A 21 -9.21 -1.82 -2.35
C GLU A 21 -7.96 -1.46 -1.55
N TRP A 22 -7.33 -0.35 -1.88
CA TRP A 22 -6.13 0.16 -1.22
C TRP A 22 -6.45 0.65 0.19
N ASN A 23 -5.57 0.34 1.14
CA ASN A 23 -5.63 0.92 2.47
C ASN A 23 -4.99 2.32 2.48
N THR A 24 -5.83 3.35 2.43
CA THR A 24 -5.39 4.76 2.43
C THR A 24 -4.51 5.11 3.66
N CYS A 25 -4.68 4.44 4.80
CA CYS A 25 -3.84 4.67 5.99
C CYS A 25 -2.36 4.38 5.71
N VAL A 26 -2.06 3.39 4.86
CA VAL A 26 -0.69 3.09 4.45
C VAL A 26 -0.06 4.27 3.71
N SER A 27 -0.82 4.92 2.84
CA SER A 27 -0.35 6.08 2.08
C SER A 27 0.02 7.24 3.01
N TYR A 28 -0.79 7.48 4.04
CA TYR A 28 -0.48 8.49 5.04
C TYR A 28 0.71 8.10 5.92
N LEU A 29 0.81 6.84 6.31
CA LEU A 29 1.96 6.34 7.09
C LEU A 29 3.28 6.52 6.32
N ARG A 30 3.27 6.27 4.99
CA ARG A 30 4.42 6.53 4.13
C ARG A 30 4.80 8.02 4.09
N LEU A 31 3.80 8.91 3.96
CA LEU A 31 4.05 10.36 3.97
C LEU A 31 4.61 10.82 5.32
N LEU A 32 4.12 10.25 6.42
CA LEU A 32 4.57 10.56 7.76
C LEU A 32 6.05 10.19 7.95
N PHE A 33 6.49 9.01 7.50
CA PHE A 33 7.91 8.65 7.50
C PHE A 33 8.75 9.63 6.70
N ILE A 34 8.34 9.96 5.46
CA ILE A 34 9.07 10.93 4.62
C ILE A 34 9.20 12.30 5.33
N LEU A 35 8.11 12.79 5.94
CA LEU A 35 8.11 14.04 6.70
C LEU A 35 9.05 13.98 7.90
N ILE A 36 9.03 12.88 8.67
CA ILE A 36 9.93 12.66 9.80
C ILE A 36 11.39 12.66 9.34
N GLY A 37 11.71 11.95 8.26
CA GLY A 37 13.05 11.95 7.67
C GLY A 37 13.52 13.36 7.30
N VAL A 38 12.66 14.17 6.67
CA VAL A 38 12.98 15.57 6.35
C VAL A 38 13.24 16.39 7.61
N VAL A 39 12.43 16.25 8.66
CA VAL A 39 12.64 16.93 9.94
C VAL A 39 13.96 16.52 10.59
N PHE A 40 14.34 15.24 10.55
CA PHE A 40 15.62 14.79 11.07
C PHE A 40 16.81 15.36 10.28
N CYS A 41 16.69 15.49 8.96
CA CYS A 41 17.71 16.17 8.16
C CYS A 41 17.86 17.65 8.51
N ILE A 42 16.74 18.39 8.66
CA ILE A 42 16.77 19.83 9.00
C ILE A 42 17.33 20.06 10.40
N THR A 43 17.02 19.18 11.35
CA THR A 43 17.55 19.25 12.73
C THR A 43 18.97 18.67 12.88
N ASN A 44 19.61 18.31 11.76
CA ASN A 44 20.95 17.73 11.68
C ASN A 44 21.13 16.42 12.49
N ASN A 45 20.04 15.68 12.68
CA ASN A 45 20.03 14.37 13.35
C ASN A 45 20.26 13.26 12.32
N ILE A 46 21.46 13.21 11.74
CA ILE A 46 21.81 12.31 10.62
C ILE A 46 21.57 10.84 10.97
N LEU A 47 21.91 10.41 12.19
CA LEU A 47 21.73 9.02 12.61
C LEU A 47 20.25 8.61 12.63
N ALA A 48 19.37 9.49 13.11
CA ALA A 48 17.92 9.26 13.13
C ALA A 48 17.34 9.23 11.71
N ALA A 49 17.82 10.10 10.82
CA ALA A 49 17.42 10.10 9.40
C ALA A 49 17.81 8.79 8.70
N ILE A 50 19.00 8.24 8.99
CA ILE A 50 19.43 6.94 8.44
C ILE A 50 18.49 5.82 8.91
N ILE A 51 18.16 5.79 10.21
CA ILE A 51 17.24 4.79 10.77
C ILE A 51 15.86 4.89 10.11
N ASP A 52 15.34 6.11 9.95
CA ASP A 52 14.05 6.35 9.30
C ASP A 52 14.04 5.84 7.84
N CYS A 53 15.09 6.12 7.07
CA CYS A 53 15.27 5.59 5.71
C CYS A 53 15.27 4.05 5.67
N ILE A 54 15.95 3.39 6.63
CA ILE A 54 15.95 1.93 6.73
C ILE A 54 14.54 1.41 7.05
N CYS A 55 13.84 2.05 7.99
CA CYS A 55 12.45 1.71 8.34
C CYS A 55 11.52 1.84 7.13
N LEU A 56 11.62 2.92 6.36
CA LEU A 56 10.87 3.13 5.12
C LEU A 56 11.19 2.05 4.08
N GLY A 57 12.46 1.66 3.95
CA GLY A 57 12.90 0.57 3.08
C GLY A 57 12.29 -0.78 3.47
N ILE A 58 12.33 -1.14 4.76
CA ILE A 58 11.72 -2.37 5.29
C ILE A 58 10.22 -2.36 5.06
N PHE A 59 9.56 -1.22 5.30
CA PHE A 59 8.14 -1.03 5.08
C PHE A 59 7.77 -1.26 3.60
N TYR A 60 8.54 -0.69 2.67
CA TYR A 60 8.34 -0.88 1.23
C TYR A 60 8.63 -2.31 0.78
N PHE A 61 9.65 -2.96 1.33
CA PHE A 61 9.94 -4.36 1.04
C PHE A 61 8.82 -5.29 1.52
N ALA A 62 8.29 -5.04 2.72
CA ALA A 62 7.13 -5.78 3.25
C ALA A 62 5.89 -5.60 2.37
N TYR A 63 5.66 -4.40 1.85
CA TYR A 63 4.63 -4.13 0.85
C TYR A 63 4.81 -4.98 -0.41
N ALA A 64 5.99 -4.92 -1.03
CA ALA A 64 6.29 -5.62 -2.27
C ALA A 64 6.13 -7.14 -2.10
N LYS A 65 6.65 -7.70 -1.00
CA LYS A 65 6.57 -9.14 -0.70
C LYS A 65 5.14 -9.63 -0.50
N GLN A 66 4.31 -8.90 0.24
CA GLN A 66 2.93 -9.31 0.51
C GLN A 66 2.02 -9.14 -0.70
N ASN A 67 2.26 -8.13 -1.54
CA ASN A 67 1.39 -7.79 -2.67
C ASN A 67 1.97 -8.24 -4.02
N HIS A 68 3.05 -9.04 -4.03
CA HIS A 68 3.72 -9.49 -5.25
C HIS A 68 2.74 -10.08 -6.27
N LYS A 69 1.82 -10.95 -5.84
CA LYS A 69 0.79 -11.54 -6.72
C LYS A 69 -0.09 -10.47 -7.37
N LEU A 70 -0.51 -9.46 -6.61
CA LEU A 70 -1.31 -8.36 -7.14
C LEU A 70 -0.52 -7.50 -8.12
N ILE A 71 0.76 -7.24 -7.83
CA ILE A 71 1.66 -6.48 -8.71
C ILE A 71 1.84 -7.23 -10.05
N VAL A 72 2.03 -8.55 -10.02
CA VAL A 72 2.12 -9.37 -11.23
C VAL A 72 0.82 -9.36 -12.02
N ILE A 73 -0.34 -9.43 -11.35
CA ILE A 73 -1.66 -9.33 -12.00
C ILE A 73 -1.84 -7.96 -12.64
N LEU A 74 -1.45 -6.88 -11.94
CA LEU A 74 -1.51 -5.51 -12.44
C LEU A 74 -0.61 -5.27 -13.64
N ASN A 75 0.52 -5.96 -13.71
CA ASN A 75 1.44 -5.85 -14.84
C ASN A 75 0.90 -6.50 -16.13
N ASN A 76 -0.15 -7.32 -16.04
CA ASN A 76 -0.79 -7.94 -17.19
C ASN A 76 -2.13 -7.24 -17.47
N GLU A 77 -2.12 -6.30 -18.42
CA GLU A 77 -3.25 -5.42 -18.74
C GLU A 77 -4.55 -6.18 -19.07
N ASN A 78 -4.45 -7.40 -19.61
CA ASN A 78 -5.59 -8.24 -19.96
C ASN A 78 -6.46 -8.64 -18.75
N ASN A 79 -5.87 -8.65 -17.55
CA ASN A 79 -6.55 -9.02 -16.30
C ASN A 79 -7.27 -7.84 -15.62
N LEU A 80 -7.06 -6.61 -16.10
CA LEU A 80 -7.62 -5.40 -15.51
C LEU A 80 -8.91 -5.01 -16.25
N VAL A 81 -9.96 -4.68 -15.47
CA VAL A 81 -11.20 -4.12 -16.02
C VAL A 81 -11.17 -2.61 -15.93
N LYS A 82 -10.88 -2.09 -14.73
CA LYS A 82 -10.79 -0.66 -14.46
C LYS A 82 -10.07 -0.40 -13.15
N ILE A 83 -9.48 0.79 -13.03
CA ILE A 83 -8.91 1.34 -11.80
C ILE A 83 -9.68 2.62 -11.48
N THR A 84 -10.17 2.77 -10.25
CA THR A 84 -10.94 3.95 -9.81
C THR A 84 -10.44 4.46 -8.47
N GLY A 85 -10.77 5.70 -8.12
CA GLY A 85 -10.44 6.27 -6.81
C GLY A 85 -8.97 6.69 -6.69
N TYR A 86 -8.56 7.07 -5.47
CA TYR A 86 -7.25 7.67 -5.22
C TYR A 86 -6.56 7.04 -4.00
N ARG A 87 -5.23 6.92 -4.05
CA ARG A 87 -4.43 6.34 -2.95
C ARG A 87 -4.50 7.12 -1.64
N TYR A 88 -4.81 8.41 -1.70
CA TYR A 88 -4.89 9.33 -0.55
C TYR A 88 -6.33 9.75 -0.23
N SER A 89 -7.35 9.11 -0.81
CA SER A 89 -8.74 9.40 -0.47
C SER A 89 -9.29 8.38 0.52
N LEU A 90 -9.86 8.85 1.63
CA LEU A 90 -10.56 8.01 2.60
C LEU A 90 -11.99 7.67 2.14
N TYR A 91 -12.61 8.57 1.37
CA TYR A 91 -13.99 8.41 0.90
C TYR A 91 -14.08 7.59 -0.39
N ASN A 92 -13.07 7.68 -1.25
CA ASN A 92 -13.00 6.94 -2.52
C ASN A 92 -11.59 6.34 -2.69
N PRO A 93 -11.23 5.32 -1.89
CA PRO A 93 -9.91 4.71 -1.93
C PRO A 93 -9.65 4.05 -3.29
N LEU A 94 -8.37 3.99 -3.67
CA LEU A 94 -7.94 3.35 -4.92
C LEU A 94 -8.47 1.90 -4.95
N THR A 95 -9.31 1.61 -5.94
CA THR A 95 -9.94 0.31 -6.11
C THR A 95 -9.61 -0.23 -7.50
N ILE A 96 -9.12 -1.46 -7.53
CA ILE A 96 -8.66 -2.16 -8.73
C ILE A 96 -9.63 -3.30 -8.99
N TYR A 97 -10.30 -3.29 -10.14
CA TYR A 97 -11.25 -4.32 -10.52
C TYR A 97 -10.58 -5.32 -11.45
N LEU A 98 -10.60 -6.60 -11.07
CA LEU A 98 -10.03 -7.67 -11.88
C LEU A 98 -11.09 -8.34 -12.74
N ARG A 99 -10.70 -8.67 -13.97
CA ARG A 99 -11.49 -9.52 -14.85
C ARG A 99 -11.59 -10.89 -14.18
N LYS A 100 -12.80 -11.44 -14.11
CA LYS A 100 -13.01 -12.80 -13.59
C LYS A 100 -12.28 -13.75 -14.54
N VAL A 101 -11.19 -14.36 -14.07
CA VAL A 101 -10.64 -15.54 -14.75
C VAL A 101 -11.62 -16.67 -14.42
N ILE A 102 -12.33 -17.15 -15.43
CA ILE A 102 -13.24 -18.30 -15.34
C ILE A 102 -12.41 -19.53 -15.02
#